data_AF-A0A7W1SR46-F1
#
_entry.id   AF-A0A7W1SR46-F1
#
_cell.length_a   1.000
_cell.length_b   1.000
_cell.length_c   1.000
_cell.angle_alpha   90.00
_cell.angle_beta   90.00
_cell.angle_gamma   90.00
#
_symmetry.space_group_name_H-M   'P 1'
#
loop_
_entity.id
_entity.type
_entity.pdbx_description
1 polymer ?
#
loop_
_entity_poly.entity_id
_entity_poly.type
_entity_poly.pdbx_seq_one_letter_code
_entity_poly.pdbx_strand_id
1 'polypeptide(L)'
;MEYTSSFWFHGYQNDLYSRAVMEVAFLDTINKDTKAEYAGFHQNLAILDGDWALVEWKFVVPANTHKLQFTIWNVDANPNEVFFIDDFLIRPSGNNLYKVQNGPVVFKNNRRY
;
A
#
# COMPACT_ATOMS: atom_id res chain seq x y z
N MET A 1 7.62 2.26 16.17
CA MET A 1 6.28 2.90 16.12
C MET A 1 5.51 2.28 14.95
N GLU A 2 4.22 1.97 15.12
CA GLU A 2 3.42 1.31 14.08
C GLU A 2 2.79 2.33 13.12
N TYR A 3 2.90 2.07 11.83
CA TYR A 3 2.33 2.88 10.75
C TYR A 3 1.47 2.01 9.85
N THR A 4 0.59 2.65 9.08
CA THR A 4 -0.18 2.06 8.00
C THR A 4 0.22 2.75 6.70
N SER A 5 0.64 1.95 5.70
CA SER A 5 0.73 2.37 4.31
C SER A 5 -0.58 2.04 3.61
N SER A 6 -1.02 2.91 2.71
CA SER A 6 -2.18 2.66 1.86
C SER A 6 -2.05 3.28 0.49
N PHE A 7 -2.61 2.63 -0.52
CA PHE A 7 -2.67 3.14 -1.89
C PHE A 7 -3.77 2.42 -2.68
N TRP A 8 -4.25 3.07 -3.72
CA TRP A 8 -5.15 2.47 -4.70
C TRP A 8 -4.33 1.77 -5.79
N PHE A 9 -4.69 0.54 -6.09
CA PHE A 9 -4.06 -0.31 -7.10
C PHE A 9 -5.06 -0.63 -8.21
N HIS A 10 -4.76 -0.19 -9.42
CA HIS A 10 -5.59 -0.46 -10.60
C HIS A 10 -5.14 -1.73 -11.31
N GLY A 11 -6.10 -2.50 -11.81
CA GLY A 11 -5.81 -3.71 -12.59
C GLY A 11 -5.46 -4.91 -11.72
N TYR A 12 -5.86 -4.91 -10.45
CA TYR A 12 -5.59 -6.00 -9.50
C TYR A 12 -6.10 -7.38 -9.95
N GLN A 13 -7.09 -7.39 -10.85
CA GLN A 13 -7.64 -8.61 -11.45
C GLN A 13 -6.67 -9.25 -12.46
N ASN A 14 -5.89 -8.42 -13.16
CA ASN A 14 -4.87 -8.85 -14.11
C ASN A 14 -3.57 -9.26 -13.38
N ASP A 15 -3.42 -8.82 -12.13
CA ASP A 15 -2.30 -9.18 -11.25
C ASP A 15 -2.38 -10.63 -10.72
N LEU A 16 -2.89 -11.57 -11.52
CA LEU A 16 -3.03 -12.99 -11.20
C LEU A 16 -3.63 -13.25 -9.81
N TYR A 17 -4.69 -12.49 -9.47
CA TYR A 17 -5.32 -12.45 -8.14
C TYR A 17 -4.47 -11.77 -7.05
N SER A 18 -3.92 -10.59 -7.33
CA SER A 18 -3.20 -9.76 -6.36
C SER A 18 -1.90 -10.40 -5.82
N ARG A 19 -1.09 -10.93 -6.74
CA ARG A 19 0.23 -11.51 -6.44
C ARG A 19 1.33 -10.49 -6.20
N ALA A 20 1.11 -9.22 -6.56
CA ALA A 20 2.06 -8.17 -6.27
C ALA A 20 2.44 -8.17 -4.78
N VAL A 21 3.72 -7.93 -4.55
CA VAL A 21 4.32 -7.82 -3.23
C VAL A 21 4.81 -6.40 -3.06
N MET A 22 4.47 -5.80 -1.93
CA MET A 22 5.13 -4.59 -1.46
C MET A 22 6.23 -4.99 -0.50
N GLU A 23 7.41 -4.46 -0.74
CA GLU A 23 8.56 -4.50 0.14
C GLU A 23 8.72 -3.12 0.79
N VAL A 24 9.01 -3.11 2.09
CA VAL A 24 9.53 -1.94 2.80
C VAL A 24 10.92 -2.25 3.30
N ALA A 25 11.92 -1.61 2.70
CA ALA A 25 13.28 -1.60 3.17
C ALA A 25 13.48 -0.46 4.18
N PHE A 26 14.12 -0.79 5.30
CA PHE A 26 14.51 0.15 6.34
C PHE A 26 15.99 0.46 6.16
N LEU A 27 16.28 1.70 5.79
CA LEU A 27 17.64 2.16 5.53
C LEU A 27 18.17 2.93 6.72
N ASP A 28 19.41 2.66 7.13
CA ASP A 28 20.10 3.46 8.13
C ASP A 28 20.51 4.85 7.59
N THR A 29 21.25 5.63 8.41
CA THR A 29 21.67 6.99 8.05
C THR A 29 22.64 7.04 6.87
N ILE A 30 23.25 5.92 6.48
CA ILE A 30 24.15 5.79 5.32
C ILE A 30 23.49 5.08 4.13
N ASN A 31 22.15 4.95 4.15
CA ASN A 31 21.33 4.27 3.14
C ASN A 31 21.65 2.77 2.99
N LYS A 32 22.13 2.10 4.04
CA LYS A 32 22.31 0.65 4.04
C LYS A 32 21.05 -0.03 4.55
N ASP A 33 20.62 -1.09 3.85
CA ASP A 33 19.54 -1.95 4.31
C ASP A 33 19.88 -2.58 5.66
N THR A 34 19.05 -2.32 6.67
CA THR A 34 19.15 -2.98 7.98
C THR A 34 18.12 -4.09 8.12
N LYS A 35 16.98 -3.95 7.44
CA LYS A 35 15.85 -4.88 7.46
C LYS A 35 14.96 -4.63 6.24
N ALA A 36 14.27 -5.67 5.77
CA ALA A 36 13.14 -5.53 4.86
C ALA A 36 11.93 -6.31 5.40
N GLU A 37 10.74 -5.80 5.15
CA GLU A 37 9.47 -6.48 5.39
C GLU A 37 8.69 -6.59 4.08
N TYR A 38 7.92 -7.68 3.91
CA TYR A 38 7.21 -7.99 2.67
C TYR A 38 5.74 -8.24 2.95
N ALA A 39 4.88 -7.69 2.10
CA ALA A 39 3.43 -7.80 2.19
C ALA A 39 2.83 -8.14 0.83
N GLY A 40 2.25 -9.34 0.72
CA GLY A 40 1.47 -9.73 -0.44
C GLY A 40 0.16 -8.97 -0.50
N PHE A 41 -0.22 -8.47 -1.67
CA PHE A 41 -1.41 -7.63 -1.83
C PHE A 41 -2.69 -8.39 -1.46
N HIS A 42 -2.82 -9.66 -1.88
CA HIS A 42 -3.98 -10.50 -1.56
C HIS A 42 -4.35 -10.56 -0.06
N GLN A 43 -3.39 -10.44 0.86
CA GLN A 43 -3.63 -10.43 2.31
C GLN A 43 -3.98 -9.04 2.87
N ASN A 44 -3.70 -7.99 2.10
CA ASN A 44 -3.77 -6.59 2.53
C ASN A 44 -4.81 -5.79 1.72
N LEU A 45 -5.68 -6.47 0.97
CA LEU A 45 -6.81 -5.85 0.29
C LEU A 45 -7.87 -5.42 1.31
N ALA A 46 -8.16 -4.12 1.35
CA ALA A 46 -9.14 -3.54 2.27
C ALA A 46 -10.49 -3.26 1.59
N ILE A 47 -10.49 -2.77 0.35
CA ILE A 47 -11.70 -2.38 -0.41
C ILE A 47 -11.51 -2.70 -1.89
N LEU A 48 -12.59 -3.09 -2.57
CA LEU A 48 -12.67 -3.20 -4.02
C LEU A 48 -13.65 -2.15 -4.56
N ASP A 49 -13.25 -1.40 -5.59
CA ASP A 49 -14.03 -0.36 -6.26
C ASP A 49 -13.79 -0.45 -7.78
N GLY A 50 -14.61 -1.25 -8.46
CA GLY A 50 -14.46 -1.54 -9.88
C GLY A 50 -13.09 -2.16 -10.19
N ASP A 51 -12.32 -1.49 -11.06
CA ASP A 51 -10.98 -1.93 -11.45
C ASP A 51 -9.88 -1.53 -10.45
N TRP A 52 -10.27 -0.85 -9.38
CA TRP A 52 -9.36 -0.39 -8.33
C TRP A 52 -9.54 -1.18 -7.04
N ALA A 53 -8.44 -1.40 -6.35
CA ALA A 53 -8.42 -2.01 -5.03
C ALA A 53 -7.60 -1.18 -4.07
N LEU A 54 -8.10 -0.95 -2.86
CA LEU A 54 -7.35 -0.31 -1.79
C LEU A 54 -6.49 -1.36 -1.08
N VAL A 55 -5.18 -1.17 -1.09
CA VAL A 55 -4.23 -1.96 -0.30
C VAL A 55 -3.94 -1.20 0.98
N GLU A 56 -4.02 -1.85 2.14
CA GLU A 56 -3.62 -1.29 3.43
C GLU A 56 -2.73 -2.26 4.19
N TRP A 57 -1.50 -1.84 4.51
CA TRP A 57 -0.54 -2.67 5.23
C TRP A 57 0.04 -1.94 6.43
N LYS A 58 0.06 -2.64 7.57
CA LYS A 58 0.66 -2.17 8.82
C LYS A 58 2.10 -2.67 8.97
N PHE A 59 3.01 -1.77 9.31
CA PHE A 59 4.42 -2.07 9.52
C PHE A 59 4.98 -1.29 10.71
N VAL A 60 6.06 -1.78 11.30
CA VAL A 60 6.70 -1.14 12.47
C VAL A 60 8.06 -0.58 12.07
N VAL A 61 8.21 0.74 12.22
CA VAL A 61 9.50 1.41 12.01
C VAL A 61 10.42 1.12 13.20
N PRO A 62 11.59 0.48 13.00
CA PRO A 62 12.48 0.05 14.10
C PRO A 62 13.10 1.21 14.88
N ALA A 63 13.55 2.26 14.19
CA ALA A 63 14.01 3.50 14.82
C ALA A 63 13.67 4.71 13.96
N ASN A 64 13.42 5.85 14.60
CA ASN A 64 13.02 7.11 13.95
C ASN A 64 14.10 7.72 13.03
N THR A 65 15.33 7.23 13.09
CA THR A 65 16.44 7.62 12.21
C THR A 65 16.47 6.86 10.90
N HIS A 66 15.65 5.81 10.74
CA HIS A 66 15.61 5.05 9.50
C HIS A 66 14.86 5.82 8.41
N LYS A 67 15.33 5.70 7.17
CA LYS A 67 14.54 6.02 5.97
C LYS A 67 13.77 4.79 5.53
N LEU A 68 12.64 5.01 4.88
CA LEU A 68 11.80 3.95 4.34
C LEU A 68 11.86 3.98 2.82
N GLN A 69 12.09 2.83 2.20
CA GLN A 69 11.97 2.66 0.77
C GLN A 69 10.89 1.62 0.49
N PHE A 70 9.93 1.99 -0.35
CA PHE A 70 8.83 1.12 -0.75
C PHE A 70 9.07 0.66 -2.18
N THR A 71 9.08 -0.65 -2.38
CA THR A 71 9.20 -1.27 -3.71
C THR A 71 7.97 -2.15 -3.92
N ILE A 72 7.30 -1.99 -5.05
CA ILE A 72 6.21 -2.89 -5.45
C ILE A 72 6.68 -3.66 -6.66
N TRP A 73 6.56 -4.98 -6.60
CA TRP A 73 6.98 -5.87 -7.68
C TRP A 73 6.05 -7.07 -7.79
N ASN A 74 5.94 -7.58 -9.01
CA ASN A 74 5.32 -8.87 -9.32
C ASN A 74 6.21 -9.59 -10.33
N VAL A 75 6.80 -10.71 -9.92
CA VAL A 75 7.71 -11.52 -10.77
C VAL A 75 7.00 -12.27 -11.88
N ASP A 76 5.69 -12.50 -11.73
CA ASP A 76 4.85 -13.22 -12.68
C ASP A 76 4.03 -12.27 -13.57
N ALA A 77 4.20 -10.95 -13.41
CA ALA A 77 3.44 -9.97 -14.18
C ALA A 77 3.73 -10.11 -15.68
N ASN A 78 2.66 -10.11 -16.47
CA ASN A 78 2.78 -10.00 -17.91
C ASN A 78 3.40 -8.62 -18.23
N PRO A 79 4.54 -8.54 -18.94
CA PRO A 79 5.20 -7.26 -19.21
C PRO A 79 4.40 -6.33 -20.12
N ASN A 80 3.35 -6.84 -20.78
CA ASN A 80 2.43 -6.03 -21.58
C ASN A 80 1.25 -5.46 -20.77
N GLU A 81 1.08 -5.89 -19.52
CA GLU A 81 0.05 -5.36 -18.64
C GLU A 81 0.57 -4.15 -17.88
N VAL A 82 -0.28 -3.12 -17.78
CA VAL A 82 0.05 -1.89 -17.08
C VAL A 82 -0.74 -1.84 -15.78
N PHE A 83 0.00 -1.74 -14.68
CA PHE A 83 -0.55 -1.54 -13.35
C PHE A 83 -0.36 -0.09 -12.93
N PHE A 84 -1.36 0.50 -12.28
CA PHE A 84 -1.27 1.85 -11.76
C PHE A 84 -1.42 1.85 -10.24
N ILE A 85 -0.64 2.69 -9.59
CA ILE A 85 -0.73 2.97 -8.17
C ILE A 85 -1.06 4.45 -8.03
N ASP A 86 -2.01 4.77 -7.15
CA ASP A 86 -2.39 6.14 -6.85
C ASP A 86 -2.63 6.36 -5.36
N ASP A 87 -2.60 7.63 -4.94
CA ASP A 87 -2.82 8.08 -3.56
C ASP A 87 -1.94 7.36 -2.52
N PHE A 88 -0.65 7.16 -2.80
CA PHE A 88 0.24 6.53 -1.82
C PHE A 88 0.37 7.38 -0.55
N LEU A 89 0.02 6.79 0.59
CA LEU A 89 -0.06 7.45 1.87
C LEU A 89 0.57 6.60 2.98
N ILE A 90 1.31 7.23 3.88
CA ILE A 90 1.79 6.65 5.13
C ILE A 90 1.25 7.46 6.30
N ARG A 91 0.68 6.78 7.29
CA ARG A 91 0.11 7.41 8.49
C ARG A 91 0.35 6.58 9.74
N PRO A 92 0.36 7.17 10.95
CA PRO A 92 0.35 6.39 12.19
C PRO A 92 -0.84 5.42 12.22
N SER A 93 -0.63 4.21 12.71
CA SER A 93 -1.69 3.20 12.81
C SER A 93 -2.83 3.69 13.72
N GLY A 94 -4.08 3.38 13.36
CA GLY A 94 -5.28 3.82 14.08
C GLY A 94 -5.90 5.13 13.59
N ASN A 95 -5.20 5.91 12.76
CA ASN A 95 -5.78 7.08 12.09
C ASN A 95 -6.43 6.65 10.79
N ASN A 96 -7.73 6.40 10.79
CA ASN A 96 -8.47 6.15 9.54
C ASN A 96 -8.82 7.50 8.88
N LEU A 97 -8.42 7.69 7.63
CA LEU A 97 -8.86 8.85 6.83
C LEU A 97 -10.21 8.53 6.19
N TYR A 98 -11.29 8.79 6.92
CA TYR A 98 -12.62 8.84 6.35
C TYR A 98 -13.22 10.23 6.47
N LYS A 99 -13.90 10.66 5.41
CA LYS A 99 -14.79 11.82 5.44
C LYS A 99 -16.19 11.29 5.16
N VAL A 100 -17.11 11.47 6.11
CA VAL A 100 -18.54 11.28 5.85
C VAL A 100 -19.10 12.67 5.60
N GLN A 101 -19.42 13.01 4.34
CA GLN A 101 -20.17 14.22 4.02
C GLN A 101 -21.62 13.83 3.76
N ASN A 102 -22.52 14.21 4.68
CA ASN A 102 -23.99 14.17 4.60
C ASN A 102 -24.57 13.21 3.53
N GLY A 103 -24.55 11.91 3.81
CA GLY A 103 -25.03 10.83 2.93
C GLY A 103 -24.24 9.51 3.15
N PRO A 104 -24.53 8.43 2.40
CA PRO A 104 -23.83 7.13 2.53
C PRO A 104 -22.41 7.13 1.95
N VAL A 105 -21.87 8.29 1.56
CA VAL A 105 -20.59 8.41 0.86
C VAL A 105 -19.46 8.37 1.88
N VAL A 106 -18.61 7.36 1.77
CA VAL A 106 -17.39 7.25 2.57
C VAL A 106 -16.22 7.52 1.64
N PHE A 107 -15.42 8.53 1.98
CA PHE A 107 -14.12 8.73 1.34
C PHE A 107 -13.09 7.87 2.04
N LYS A 108 -12.25 7.13 1.32
CA LYS A 108 -11.07 6.48 1.91
C LYS A 108 -9.87 6.70 1.00
N ASN A 109 -8.81 7.25 1.58
CA ASN A 109 -7.59 7.63 0.85
C ASN A 109 -7.91 8.44 -0.42
N ASN A 110 -8.55 9.60 -0.23
CA ASN A 110 -8.96 10.56 -1.28
C ASN A 110 -9.93 10.08 -2.37
N ARG A 111 -10.29 8.81 -2.43
CA ARG A 111 -11.25 8.28 -3.40
C ARG A 111 -12.66 8.20 -2.82
N ARG A 112 -13.65 8.54 -3.64
CA ARG A 112 -15.08 8.41 -3.36
C ARG A 112 -15.55 7.04 -3.85
N TYR A 113 -16.20 6.28 -2.98
CA TYR A 113 -16.95 5.06 -3.33
C TYR A 113 -18.37 5.10 -2.77
#